data_AF-A0A351EHD5-F1
#
_entry.id   AF-A0A351EHD5-F1
#
_cell.length_a   1.000
_cell.length_b   1.000
_cell.length_c   1.000
_cell.angle_alpha   90.00
_cell.angle_beta   90.00
_cell.angle_gamma   90.00
#
_symmetry.space_group_name_H-M   'P 1'
#
loop_
_entity.id
_entity.type
_entity.pdbx_description
1 polymer ?
#
loop_
_entity_poly.entity_id
_entity_poly.type
_entity_poly.pdbx_seq_one_letter_code
_entity_poly.pdbx_strand_id
1 'polypeptide(L)'
;RIFHGDFHAGNLFILDGGAIGLVDYGMVGRLDHERRIAFLRYVTGLMSGDVRTQVSAVRDLGAFSPEVDIEDLIVTLQLDPVDFDPLELTEEQFISEFQTLLKELLASGARIPKELMLFVKNFAYLASFIQKMDPDMDLLSEFSAISAGFLTKHGFRVSAELGLSAGDLEVSESSFRRAAGIKDEVGVLTWRDLSERREAMQERLLRGDNAARITFRRGINVD
;
A
#
# COMPACT_ATOMS: atom_id res chain seq x y z
N ARG A 1 18.59 -11.46 9.63
CA ARG A 1 17.70 -11.89 8.53
C ARG A 1 17.71 -10.76 7.50
N ILE A 2 17.93 -11.08 6.24
CA ILE A 2 18.22 -10.12 5.16
C ILE A 2 16.95 -9.87 4.35
N PHE A 3 16.65 -8.61 4.04
CA PHE A 3 15.60 -8.22 3.09
C PHE A 3 16.27 -7.52 1.90
N HIS A 4 15.85 -7.86 0.68
CA HIS A 4 16.33 -7.20 -0.52
C HIS A 4 15.57 -5.89 -0.72
N GLY A 5 16.22 -4.76 -0.50
CA GLY A 5 15.60 -3.44 -0.56
C GLY A 5 15.50 -2.82 -1.95
N ASP A 6 15.88 -3.53 -3.01
CA ASP A 6 15.75 -3.02 -4.38
C ASP A 6 15.34 -4.07 -5.43
N PHE A 7 14.04 -4.33 -5.54
CA PHE A 7 13.42 -5.28 -6.48
C PHE A 7 13.07 -4.65 -7.85
N HIS A 8 13.80 -3.62 -8.30
CA HIS A 8 13.52 -3.04 -9.61
C HIS A 8 13.88 -4.01 -10.77
N ALA A 9 13.31 -3.81 -11.95
CA ALA A 9 13.49 -4.70 -13.12
C ALA A 9 14.96 -4.95 -13.51
N GLY A 10 15.88 -4.02 -13.25
CA GLY A 10 17.32 -4.23 -13.47
C GLY A 10 17.98 -5.28 -12.55
N ASN A 11 17.30 -5.69 -11.47
CA ASN A 11 17.79 -6.62 -10.45
C ASN A 11 17.11 -7.99 -10.51
N LEU A 12 16.23 -8.21 -11.49
CA LEU A 12 15.42 -9.41 -11.66
C LEU A 12 15.65 -9.98 -13.06
N PHE A 13 16.11 -11.22 -13.13
CA PHE A 13 16.25 -11.97 -14.38
C PHE A 13 15.34 -13.19 -14.35
N ILE A 14 14.62 -13.42 -15.43
CA ILE A 14 13.94 -14.71 -15.63
C ILE A 14 14.96 -15.64 -16.28
N LEU A 15 15.38 -16.65 -15.53
CA LEU A 15 16.30 -17.69 -15.96
C LEU A 15 15.56 -18.79 -16.73
N ASP A 16 16.31 -19.60 -17.46
CA ASP A 16 15.78 -20.78 -18.13
C ASP A 16 15.05 -21.68 -17.11
N GLY A 17 13.84 -22.11 -17.47
CA GLY A 17 12.96 -22.88 -16.59
C GLY A 17 12.07 -22.03 -15.67
N GLY A 18 12.05 -20.70 -15.83
CA GLY A 18 11.13 -19.80 -15.11
C GLY A 18 11.57 -19.43 -13.70
N ALA A 19 12.81 -19.74 -13.32
CA ALA A 19 13.38 -19.29 -12.05
C ALA A 19 13.67 -17.79 -12.10
N ILE A 20 13.49 -17.10 -10.97
CA ILE A 20 13.85 -15.69 -10.84
C ILE A 20 15.26 -15.57 -10.27
N GLY A 21 16.20 -15.10 -11.05
CA GLY A 21 17.52 -14.67 -10.63
C GLY A 21 17.48 -13.26 -10.05
N LEU A 22 18.08 -13.07 -8.89
CA LEU A 22 18.24 -11.76 -8.25
C LEU A 22 19.69 -11.30 -8.38
N VAL A 23 19.90 -10.04 -8.74
CA VAL A 23 21.22 -9.41 -8.72
C VAL A 23 21.18 -8.12 -7.90
N ASP A 24 22.36 -7.62 -7.52
CA ASP A 24 22.55 -6.41 -6.71
C ASP A 24 21.93 -6.44 -5.29
N TYR A 25 22.74 -6.88 -4.33
CA TYR A 25 22.41 -6.88 -2.91
C TYR A 25 22.80 -5.58 -2.19
N GLY A 26 23.07 -4.49 -2.92
CA GLY A 26 23.56 -3.22 -2.38
C GLY A 26 22.59 -2.53 -1.42
N MET A 27 21.29 -2.78 -1.55
CA MET A 27 20.24 -2.28 -0.65
C MET A 27 19.65 -3.38 0.23
N VAL A 28 20.48 -4.26 0.78
CA VAL A 28 20.01 -5.24 1.76
C VAL A 28 19.74 -4.58 3.13
N GLY A 29 18.48 -4.58 3.54
CA GLY A 29 18.07 -4.21 4.90
C GLY A 29 18.27 -5.39 5.86
N ARG A 30 18.81 -5.14 7.06
CA ARG A 30 18.78 -6.12 8.15
C ARG A 30 17.65 -5.76 9.08
N LEU A 31 16.61 -6.58 9.08
CA LEU A 31 15.60 -6.52 10.12
C LEU A 31 16.15 -7.28 11.33
N ASP A 32 16.26 -6.57 12.46
CA ASP A 32 16.36 -7.22 13.76
C ASP A 32 15.07 -8.02 14.05
N HIS A 33 15.08 -8.75 15.16
CA HIS A 33 13.96 -9.63 15.47
C HIS A 33 12.64 -8.86 15.63
N GLU A 34 12.66 -7.76 16.39
CA GLU A 34 11.48 -6.95 16.70
C GLU A 34 10.89 -6.30 15.45
N ARG A 35 11.71 -5.63 14.63
CA ARG A 35 11.27 -5.02 13.36
C ARG A 35 10.76 -6.06 12.38
N ARG A 36 11.33 -7.27 12.37
CA ARG A 36 10.80 -8.35 11.54
C ARG A 36 9.43 -8.80 11.99
N ILE A 37 9.20 -8.93 13.30
CA ILE A 37 7.89 -9.29 13.85
C ILE A 37 6.88 -8.19 13.54
N ALA A 38 7.23 -6.92 13.76
CA ALA A 38 6.38 -5.78 13.41
C ALA A 38 6.07 -5.76 11.91
N PHE A 39 7.06 -5.98 11.05
CA PHE A 39 6.87 -6.05 9.60
C PHE A 39 5.96 -7.22 9.18
N LEU A 40 6.14 -8.40 9.76
CA LEU A 40 5.25 -9.54 9.52
C LEU A 40 3.82 -9.22 9.95
N ARG A 41 3.65 -8.59 11.13
CA ARG A 41 2.35 -8.15 11.64
C ARG A 41 1.70 -7.14 10.70
N TYR A 42 2.46 -6.21 10.13
CA TYR A 42 1.96 -5.25 9.14
C TYR A 42 1.43 -5.95 7.89
N VAL A 43 2.22 -6.88 7.31
CA VAL A 43 1.81 -7.64 6.12
C VAL A 43 0.58 -8.50 6.40
N THR A 44 0.51 -9.16 7.55
CA THR A 44 -0.68 -9.96 7.90
C THR A 44 -1.91 -9.09 8.14
N GLY A 45 -1.75 -7.93 8.78
CA GLY A 45 -2.83 -6.97 8.99
C GLY A 45 -3.35 -6.37 7.68
N LEU A 46 -2.48 -6.15 6.69
CA LEU A 46 -2.89 -5.79 5.32
C LEU A 46 -3.73 -6.89 4.67
N MET A 47 -3.31 -8.15 4.81
CA MET A 47 -4.02 -9.26 4.20
C MET A 47 -5.40 -9.50 4.85
N SER A 48 -5.51 -9.35 6.17
CA SER A 48 -6.77 -9.51 6.90
C SER A 48 -7.64 -8.25 6.93
N GLY A 49 -7.14 -7.11 6.43
CA GLY A 49 -7.83 -5.82 6.52
C GLY A 49 -7.97 -5.31 7.96
N ASP A 50 -7.14 -5.79 8.89
CA ASP A 50 -7.13 -5.36 10.29
C ASP A 50 -6.31 -4.07 10.43
N VAL A 51 -7.01 -2.93 10.35
CA VAL A 51 -6.43 -1.59 10.45
C VAL A 51 -5.70 -1.39 11.77
N ARG A 52 -6.24 -1.88 12.89
CA ARG A 52 -5.61 -1.76 14.22
C ARG A 52 -4.26 -2.45 14.26
N THR A 53 -4.20 -3.68 13.73
CA THR A 53 -2.96 -4.44 13.62
C THR A 53 -1.96 -3.74 12.71
N GLN A 54 -2.41 -3.13 11.59
CA GLN A 54 -1.55 -2.36 10.70
C GLN A 54 -0.95 -1.13 11.40
N VAL A 55 -1.76 -0.31 12.08
CA VAL A 55 -1.29 0.92 12.76
C VAL A 55 -0.35 0.57 13.91
N SER A 56 -0.68 -0.46 14.70
CA SER A 56 0.23 -0.95 15.76
C SER A 56 1.57 -1.40 15.17
N ALA A 57 1.56 -2.12 14.06
CA ALA A 57 2.78 -2.59 13.41
C ALA A 57 3.63 -1.43 12.84
N VAL A 58 2.98 -0.43 12.25
CA VAL A 58 3.64 0.79 11.74
C VAL A 58 4.30 1.59 12.87
N ARG A 59 3.64 1.70 14.03
CA ARG A 59 4.26 2.27 15.25
C ARG A 59 5.48 1.44 15.67
N ASP A 60 5.35 0.12 15.77
CA ASP A 60 6.43 -0.77 16.22
C ASP A 60 7.62 -0.80 15.24
N LEU A 61 7.41 -0.39 13.97
CA LEU A 61 8.48 -0.15 12.99
C LEU A 61 9.20 1.19 13.17
N GLY A 62 8.72 2.05 14.08
CA GLY A 62 9.31 3.34 14.43
C GLY A 62 8.71 4.53 13.68
N ALA A 63 7.52 4.38 13.10
CA ALA A 63 6.85 5.50 12.42
C ALA A 63 6.25 6.51 13.40
N PHE A 64 5.92 6.08 14.62
CA PHE A 64 5.35 6.91 15.67
C PHE A 64 6.06 6.65 17.00
N SER A 65 5.81 7.48 18.00
CA SER A 65 6.33 7.23 19.36
C SER A 65 5.71 5.95 19.94
N PRO A 66 6.46 5.14 20.72
CA PRO A 66 5.93 3.93 21.35
C PRO A 66 4.70 4.18 22.24
N GLU A 67 4.58 5.38 22.77
CA GLU A 67 3.53 5.82 23.70
C GLU A 67 2.27 6.35 22.99
N VAL A 68 2.28 6.44 21.66
CA VAL A 68 1.12 6.92 20.90
C VAL A 68 -0.08 5.98 21.09
N ASP A 69 -1.26 6.57 21.27
CA ASP A 69 -2.51 5.83 21.31
C ASP A 69 -2.91 5.40 19.88
N ILE A 70 -3.08 4.09 19.69
CA ILE A 70 -3.40 3.50 18.39
C ILE A 70 -4.82 3.85 17.95
N GLU A 71 -5.77 3.89 18.88
CA GLU A 71 -7.16 4.23 18.57
C GLU A 71 -7.28 5.70 18.19
N ASP A 72 -6.58 6.57 18.92
CA ASP A 72 -6.51 8.00 18.60
C ASP A 72 -5.91 8.24 17.21
N LEU A 73 -4.87 7.49 16.82
CA LEU A 73 -4.32 7.56 15.46
C LEU A 73 -5.33 7.10 14.41
N ILE A 74 -6.04 6.00 14.62
CA ILE A 74 -7.02 5.47 13.65
C ILE A 74 -8.14 6.49 13.43
N VAL A 75 -8.66 7.07 14.53
CA VAL A 75 -9.74 8.07 14.47
C VAL A 75 -9.24 9.37 13.85
N THR A 76 -8.10 9.88 14.30
CA THR A 76 -7.54 11.16 13.83
C THR A 76 -7.20 11.11 12.34
N LEU A 77 -6.57 10.02 11.89
CA LEU A 77 -6.13 9.84 10.51
C LEU A 77 -7.21 9.21 9.60
N GLN A 78 -8.39 8.93 10.14
CA GLN A 78 -9.53 8.32 9.42
C GLN A 78 -9.13 7.05 8.66
N LEU A 79 -8.40 6.14 9.32
CA LEU A 79 -7.77 4.97 8.67
C LEU A 79 -8.68 3.75 8.47
N ASP A 80 -9.90 3.79 9.01
CA ASP A 80 -10.93 2.75 8.80
C ASP A 80 -12.24 3.37 8.28
N PRO A 81 -12.21 4.01 7.10
CA PRO A 81 -13.37 4.69 6.57
C PRO A 81 -14.37 3.68 5.99
N VAL A 82 -15.64 3.80 6.39
CA VAL A 82 -16.74 2.99 5.84
C VAL A 82 -17.09 3.49 4.43
N ASP A 83 -17.20 2.56 3.47
CA ASP A 83 -17.60 2.83 2.07
C ASP A 83 -16.71 3.84 1.32
N PHE A 84 -15.45 3.97 1.73
CA PHE A 84 -14.50 4.84 1.06
C PHE A 84 -13.79 4.10 -0.07
N ASP A 85 -14.10 4.51 -1.29
CA ASP A 85 -13.29 4.18 -2.45
C ASP A 85 -12.49 5.42 -2.85
N PRO A 86 -11.16 5.47 -2.58
CA PRO A 86 -10.33 6.59 -2.98
C PRO A 86 -10.33 6.80 -4.51
N LEU A 87 -10.73 5.79 -5.29
CA LEU A 87 -10.83 5.84 -6.74
C LEU A 87 -12.11 6.54 -7.24
N GLU A 88 -13.08 6.83 -6.36
CA GLU A 88 -14.32 7.57 -6.70
C GLU A 88 -14.25 9.07 -6.37
N LEU A 89 -13.24 9.51 -5.63
CA LEU A 89 -13.08 10.91 -5.23
C LEU A 89 -12.93 11.83 -6.46
N THR A 90 -13.57 13.00 -6.41
CA THR A 90 -13.24 14.09 -7.35
C THR A 90 -11.82 14.58 -7.12
N GLU A 91 -11.30 15.37 -8.06
CA GLU A 91 -9.96 15.95 -7.97
C GLU A 91 -9.78 16.80 -6.70
N GLU A 92 -10.72 17.71 -6.45
CA GLU A 92 -10.66 18.58 -5.28
C GLU A 92 -10.78 17.79 -3.98
N GLN A 93 -11.62 16.75 -3.98
CA GLN A 93 -11.77 15.85 -2.85
C GLN A 93 -10.48 15.10 -2.57
N PHE A 94 -9.89 14.44 -3.57
CA PHE A 94 -8.64 13.70 -3.39
C PHE A 94 -7.51 14.60 -2.88
N ILE A 95 -7.33 15.79 -3.46
CA ILE A 95 -6.29 16.74 -3.02
C ILE A 95 -6.55 17.18 -1.58
N SER A 96 -7.80 17.51 -1.25
CA SER A 96 -8.19 17.92 0.10
C SER A 96 -7.96 16.82 1.13
N GLU A 97 -8.42 15.59 0.85
CA GLU A 97 -8.22 14.42 1.71
C GLU A 97 -6.73 14.12 1.88
N PHE A 98 -5.96 14.13 0.79
CA PHE A 98 -4.52 13.89 0.85
C PHE A 98 -3.77 14.96 1.66
N GLN A 99 -4.09 16.23 1.47
CA GLN A 99 -3.49 17.32 2.26
C GLN A 99 -3.85 17.24 3.73
N THR A 100 -5.09 16.84 4.04
CA THR A 100 -5.59 16.65 5.41
C THR A 100 -4.82 15.52 6.09
N LEU A 101 -4.76 14.36 5.44
CA LEU A 101 -4.00 13.21 5.92
C LEU A 101 -2.52 13.55 6.15
N LEU A 102 -1.87 14.23 5.21
CA LEU A 102 -0.46 14.64 5.38
C LEU A 102 -0.27 15.58 6.57
N LYS A 103 -1.17 16.55 6.73
CA LYS A 103 -1.12 17.50 7.85
C LYS A 103 -1.29 16.78 9.19
N GLU A 104 -2.23 15.85 9.28
CA GLU A 104 -2.48 15.07 10.48
C GLU A 104 -1.32 14.12 10.79
N LEU A 105 -0.78 13.41 9.79
CA LEU A 105 0.43 12.60 9.96
C LEU A 105 1.60 13.41 10.55
N LEU A 106 1.84 14.62 10.01
CA LEU A 106 2.88 15.52 10.52
C LEU A 106 2.58 15.99 11.95
N ALA A 107 1.31 16.32 12.24
CA ALA A 107 0.88 16.74 13.58
C ALA A 107 1.02 15.61 14.62
N SER A 108 0.77 14.36 14.22
CA SER A 108 0.98 13.16 15.03
C SER A 108 2.44 12.76 15.19
N GLY A 109 3.38 13.52 14.61
CA GLY A 109 4.82 13.26 14.72
C GLY A 109 5.30 12.07 13.88
N ALA A 110 4.56 11.72 12.83
CA ALA A 110 4.89 10.60 11.97
C ALA A 110 6.29 10.74 11.36
N ARG A 111 7.00 9.63 11.30
CA ARG A 111 8.26 9.46 10.58
C ARG A 111 8.09 8.28 9.64
N ILE A 112 8.89 8.24 8.58
CA ILE A 112 8.90 7.10 7.68
C ILE A 112 10.13 6.25 7.98
N PRO A 113 9.96 5.06 8.58
CA PRO A 113 11.05 4.10 8.74
C PRO A 113 11.64 3.71 7.39
N LYS A 114 12.97 3.57 7.34
CA LYS A 114 13.68 3.20 6.11
C LYS A 114 13.15 1.88 5.55
N GLU A 115 12.87 0.91 6.42
CA GLU A 115 12.38 -0.42 6.09
C GLU A 115 11.02 -0.35 5.37
N LEU A 116 10.10 0.48 5.86
CA LEU A 116 8.81 0.71 5.23
C LEU A 116 8.97 1.40 3.87
N MET A 117 9.85 2.40 3.78
CA MET A 117 10.14 3.07 2.51
C MET A 117 10.71 2.09 1.46
N LEU A 118 11.63 1.20 1.86
CA LEU A 118 12.18 0.17 0.97
C LEU A 118 11.11 -0.84 0.53
N PHE A 119 10.24 -1.25 1.44
CA PHE A 119 9.13 -2.14 1.11
C PHE A 119 8.17 -1.51 0.10
N VAL A 120 7.69 -0.29 0.36
CA VAL A 120 6.79 0.45 -0.54
C VAL A 120 7.45 0.68 -1.90
N LYS A 121 8.73 1.08 -1.92
CA LYS A 121 9.52 1.21 -3.15
C LYS A 121 9.50 -0.10 -3.95
N ASN A 122 9.86 -1.22 -3.31
CA ASN A 122 9.91 -2.52 -3.96
C ASN A 122 8.54 -2.97 -4.49
N PHE A 123 7.49 -2.78 -3.70
CA PHE A 123 6.13 -3.09 -4.12
C PHE A 123 5.71 -2.26 -5.33
N ALA A 124 6.01 -0.95 -5.33
CA ALA A 124 5.72 -0.07 -6.46
C ALA A 124 6.45 -0.50 -7.74
N TYR A 125 7.72 -0.93 -7.64
CA TYR A 125 8.45 -1.48 -8.80
C TYR A 125 7.83 -2.75 -9.33
N LEU A 126 7.51 -3.70 -8.44
CA LEU A 126 6.90 -4.96 -8.82
C LEU A 126 5.52 -4.74 -9.47
N ALA A 127 4.67 -3.92 -8.86
CA ALA A 127 3.38 -3.51 -9.40
C ALA A 127 3.54 -2.89 -10.81
N SER A 128 4.46 -1.93 -10.97
CA SER A 128 4.72 -1.28 -12.26
C SER A 128 5.23 -2.25 -13.34
N PHE A 129 5.96 -3.29 -12.93
CA PHE A 129 6.45 -4.32 -13.85
C PHE A 129 5.31 -5.25 -14.28
N ILE A 130 4.53 -5.78 -13.33
CA ILE A 130 3.42 -6.70 -13.61
C ILE A 130 2.35 -5.98 -14.44
N GLN A 131 2.01 -4.73 -14.10
CA GLN A 131 1.08 -3.89 -14.87
C GLN A 131 1.43 -3.80 -16.36
N LYS A 132 2.73 -3.80 -16.72
CA LYS A 132 3.19 -3.77 -18.11
C LYS A 132 3.18 -5.14 -18.77
N MET A 133 3.41 -6.20 -18.00
CA MET A 133 3.53 -7.57 -18.50
C MET A 133 2.17 -8.23 -18.71
N ASP A 134 1.25 -8.02 -17.77
CA ASP A 134 -0.11 -8.57 -17.80
C ASP A 134 -1.12 -7.51 -17.34
N PRO A 135 -1.52 -6.59 -18.24
CA PRO A 135 -2.47 -5.53 -17.92
C PRO A 135 -3.87 -6.07 -17.57
N ASP A 136 -4.23 -7.24 -18.07
CA ASP A 136 -5.57 -7.82 -17.94
C ASP A 136 -5.67 -8.80 -16.75
N MET A 137 -4.60 -8.91 -15.96
CA MET A 137 -4.53 -9.73 -14.75
C MET A 137 -5.62 -9.33 -13.74
N ASP A 138 -6.43 -10.30 -13.31
CA ASP A 138 -7.44 -10.11 -12.25
C ASP A 138 -6.78 -10.04 -10.87
N LEU A 139 -6.70 -8.83 -10.33
CA LEU A 139 -6.04 -8.53 -9.06
C LEU A 139 -6.73 -9.17 -7.86
N LEU A 140 -8.05 -9.32 -7.89
CA LEU A 140 -8.83 -9.89 -6.78
C LEU A 140 -8.59 -11.40 -6.69
N SER A 141 -8.62 -12.06 -7.85
CA SER A 141 -8.35 -13.49 -7.97
C SER A 141 -6.89 -13.82 -7.61
N GLU A 142 -5.93 -13.06 -8.13
CA GLU A 142 -4.50 -13.24 -7.83
C GLU A 142 -4.19 -12.98 -6.35
N PHE A 143 -4.77 -11.94 -5.75
CA PHE A 143 -4.61 -11.70 -4.31
C PHE A 143 -5.11 -12.89 -3.49
N SER A 144 -6.28 -13.43 -3.84
CA SER A 144 -6.88 -14.57 -3.14
C SER A 144 -6.00 -15.81 -3.25
N ALA A 145 -5.48 -16.10 -4.45
CA ALA A 145 -4.58 -17.22 -4.71
C ALA A 145 -3.25 -17.08 -3.93
N ILE A 146 -2.61 -15.91 -3.99
CA ILE A 146 -1.34 -15.63 -3.29
C ILE A 146 -1.54 -15.73 -1.78
N SER A 147 -2.63 -15.16 -1.25
CA SER A 147 -2.93 -15.17 0.17
C SER A 147 -3.18 -16.58 0.70
N ALA A 148 -4.00 -17.37 0.00
CA ALA A 148 -4.25 -18.76 0.34
C ALA A 148 -2.97 -19.61 0.29
N GLY A 149 -2.14 -19.41 -0.75
CA GLY A 149 -0.84 -20.07 -0.87
C GLY A 149 0.13 -19.71 0.25
N PHE A 150 0.19 -18.42 0.63
CA PHE A 150 1.00 -17.94 1.75
C PHE A 150 0.55 -18.56 3.07
N LEU A 151 -0.75 -18.53 3.39
CA LEU A 151 -1.29 -19.12 4.61
C LEU A 151 -1.07 -20.63 4.67
N THR A 152 -1.25 -21.34 3.56
CA THR A 152 -1.01 -22.79 3.49
C THR A 152 0.45 -23.13 3.76
N LYS A 153 1.39 -22.37 3.19
CA LYS A 153 2.83 -22.67 3.27
C LYS A 153 3.49 -22.11 4.54
N HIS A 154 3.00 -20.99 5.06
CA HIS A 154 3.66 -20.20 6.09
C HIS A 154 2.79 -19.90 7.31
N GLY A 155 1.47 -20.12 7.23
CA GLY A 155 0.49 -19.75 8.27
C GLY A 155 0.89 -20.22 9.66
N PHE A 156 1.15 -21.51 9.85
CA PHE A 156 1.57 -22.05 11.16
C PHE A 156 2.79 -21.33 11.76
N ARG A 157 3.82 -21.08 10.95
CA ARG A 157 5.04 -20.39 11.40
C ARG A 157 4.74 -18.93 11.73
N VAL A 158 3.96 -18.26 10.89
CA VAL A 158 3.60 -16.85 11.09
C VAL A 158 2.74 -16.71 12.35
N SER A 159 1.72 -17.55 12.54
CA SER A 159 0.91 -17.58 13.76
C SER A 159 1.77 -17.79 15.01
N ALA A 160 2.68 -18.77 14.98
CA ALA A 160 3.57 -19.05 16.11
C ALA A 160 4.53 -17.89 16.42
N GLU A 161 5.06 -17.22 15.39
CA GLU A 161 5.97 -16.07 15.57
C GLU A 161 5.23 -14.80 16.03
N LEU A 162 3.97 -14.62 15.61
CA LEU A 162 3.16 -13.46 15.99
C LEU A 162 2.36 -13.68 17.28
N GLY A 163 2.34 -14.91 17.82
CA GLY A 163 1.52 -15.27 18.98
C GLY A 163 0.02 -15.28 18.68
N LEU A 164 -0.35 -15.47 17.41
CA LEU A 164 -1.73 -15.47 16.93
C LEU A 164 -2.34 -16.87 17.01
N SER A 165 -3.65 -16.93 17.28
CA SER A 165 -4.46 -18.13 17.17
C SER A 165 -4.74 -18.46 15.70
N ALA A 166 -5.09 -19.72 15.40
CA ALA A 166 -5.33 -20.16 14.03
C ALA A 166 -6.47 -19.42 13.30
N GLY A 167 -7.38 -18.76 14.05
CA GLY A 167 -8.48 -17.95 13.50
C GLY A 167 -8.13 -16.46 13.29
N ASP A 168 -6.99 -15.98 13.77
CA ASP A 168 -6.64 -14.55 13.67
C ASP A 168 -6.04 -14.18 12.30
N LEU A 169 -5.77 -15.19 11.46
CA LEU A 169 -5.25 -15.07 10.10
C LEU A 169 -6.32 -15.42 9.05
N GLU A 170 -7.59 -15.08 9.33
CA GLU A 170 -8.63 -15.13 8.32
C GLU A 170 -8.36 -14.05 7.27
N VAL A 171 -7.82 -14.48 6.14
CA VAL A 171 -7.68 -13.66 4.93
C VAL A 171 -8.82 -14.02 4.01
N SER A 172 -9.68 -13.04 3.74
CA SER A 172 -10.76 -13.17 2.76
C SER A 172 -10.59 -12.15 1.65
N GLU A 173 -11.25 -12.39 0.52
CA GLU A 173 -11.37 -11.39 -0.54
C GLU A 173 -12.02 -10.10 0.00
N SER A 174 -12.98 -10.21 0.91
CA SER A 174 -13.60 -9.03 1.55
C SER A 174 -12.62 -8.23 2.40
N SER A 175 -11.67 -8.90 3.07
CA SER A 175 -10.58 -8.24 3.80
C SER A 175 -9.65 -7.47 2.86
N PHE A 176 -9.33 -8.03 1.70
CA PHE A 176 -8.56 -7.33 0.67
C PHE A 176 -9.31 -6.11 0.12
N ARG A 177 -10.59 -6.29 -0.19
CA ARG A 177 -11.46 -5.22 -0.68
C ARG A 177 -11.46 -4.04 0.28
N ARG A 178 -11.66 -4.28 1.58
CA ARG A 178 -11.54 -3.23 2.61
C ARG A 178 -10.16 -2.59 2.63
N ALA A 179 -9.08 -3.38 2.66
CA ALA A 179 -7.71 -2.86 2.69
C ALA A 179 -7.35 -2.04 1.43
N ALA A 180 -7.93 -2.37 0.28
CA ALA A 180 -7.70 -1.71 -0.98
C ALA A 180 -8.71 -0.59 -1.31
N GLY A 181 -9.71 -0.36 -0.44
CA GLY A 181 -10.80 0.58 -0.71
C GLY A 181 -11.69 0.19 -1.90
N ILE A 182 -11.82 -1.12 -2.18
CA ILE A 182 -12.63 -1.64 -3.29
C ILE A 182 -14.02 -1.98 -2.77
N LYS A 183 -15.07 -1.45 -3.41
CA LYS A 183 -16.46 -1.81 -3.09
C LYS A 183 -16.76 -3.28 -3.38
N ASP A 184 -17.70 -3.85 -2.63
CA ASP A 184 -18.12 -5.26 -2.77
C ASP A 184 -18.74 -5.57 -4.15
N GLU A 185 -19.29 -4.58 -4.85
CA GLU A 185 -19.92 -4.75 -6.16
C GLU A 185 -18.94 -4.98 -7.32
N VAL A 186 -17.64 -4.70 -7.13
CA VAL A 186 -16.62 -4.83 -8.17
C VAL A 186 -16.22 -6.30 -8.33
N GLY A 187 -16.81 -7.03 -9.28
CA GLY A 187 -16.56 -8.47 -9.45
C GLY A 187 -15.16 -8.84 -9.98
N VAL A 188 -14.54 -7.97 -10.78
CA VAL A 188 -13.19 -8.14 -11.34
C VAL A 188 -12.51 -6.77 -11.33
N LEU A 189 -11.21 -6.74 -11.00
CA LEU A 189 -10.40 -5.54 -11.07
C LEU A 189 -9.06 -5.87 -11.74
N THR A 190 -8.77 -5.24 -12.88
CA THR A 190 -7.52 -5.46 -13.60
C THR A 190 -6.51 -4.32 -13.40
N TRP A 191 -5.24 -4.58 -13.74
CA TRP A 191 -4.23 -3.51 -13.83
C TRP A 191 -4.62 -2.44 -14.85
N ARG A 192 -5.23 -2.83 -15.97
CA ARG A 192 -5.75 -1.92 -17.00
C ARG A 192 -6.81 -1.01 -16.41
N ASP A 193 -7.78 -1.54 -15.67
CA ASP A 193 -8.81 -0.73 -15.00
C ASP A 193 -8.18 0.33 -14.10
N LEU A 194 -7.19 -0.06 -13.27
CA LEU A 194 -6.47 0.87 -12.40
C LEU A 194 -5.64 1.90 -13.19
N SER A 195 -5.10 1.53 -14.35
CA SER A 195 -4.30 2.40 -15.21
C SER A 195 -5.17 3.46 -15.87
N GLU A 196 -6.25 3.04 -16.53
CA GLU A 196 -7.20 3.92 -17.23
C GLU A 196 -7.85 4.90 -16.25
N ARG A 197 -8.21 4.42 -15.05
CA ARG A 197 -8.77 5.27 -13.98
C ARG A 197 -7.76 6.30 -13.48
N ARG A 198 -6.49 5.92 -13.30
CA ARG A 198 -5.41 6.83 -12.90
C ARG A 198 -5.08 7.85 -13.99
N GLU A 199 -5.03 7.44 -15.26
CA GLU A 199 -4.81 8.32 -16.39
C GLU A 199 -5.95 9.34 -16.52
N ALA A 200 -7.20 8.90 -16.36
CA ALA A 200 -8.35 9.81 -16.32
C ALA A 200 -8.25 10.84 -15.18
N MET A 201 -7.75 10.43 -14.00
CA MET A 201 -7.48 11.34 -12.89
C MET A 201 -6.32 12.31 -13.21
N GLN A 202 -5.21 11.83 -13.77
CA GLN A 202 -4.06 12.66 -14.15
C GLN A 202 -4.37 13.66 -15.26
N GLU A 203 -5.14 13.25 -16.27
CA GLU A 203 -5.59 14.16 -17.33
C GLU A 203 -6.48 15.28 -16.78
N ARG A 204 -7.33 14.98 -15.79
CA ARG A 204 -8.16 15.98 -15.11
C ARG A 204 -7.29 16.96 -14.31
N LEU A 205 -6.33 16.45 -13.52
CA LEU A 205 -5.34 17.25 -12.78
C LEU A 205 -4.58 18.24 -13.68
N LEU A 206 -4.06 17.77 -14.81
CA LEU A 206 -3.32 18.62 -15.76
C LEU A 206 -4.22 19.67 -16.44
N ARG A 207 -5.53 19.39 -16.59
CA ARG A 207 -6.50 20.35 -17.13
C ARG A 207 -6.94 21.39 -16.08
N GLY A 208 -7.14 20.99 -14.83
CA GLY A 208 -7.45 21.88 -13.70
C GLY A 208 -6.36 22.93 -13.48
N ASP A 209 -5.09 22.52 -13.48
CA ASP A 209 -3.92 23.40 -13.38
C ASP A 209 -3.84 24.41 -14.54
N ASN A 210 -4.19 23.99 -15.76
CA ASN A 210 -4.21 24.88 -16.92
C ASN A 210 -5.36 25.89 -16.85
N ALA A 211 -6.55 25.48 -16.38
CA ALA A 211 -7.68 26.39 -16.17
C ALA A 211 -7.36 27.43 -15.07
N ALA A 212 -6.76 27.02 -13.95
CA ALA A 212 -6.32 27.92 -12.88
C ALA A 212 -5.24 28.92 -13.38
N ARG A 213 -4.27 28.47 -14.17
CA ARG A 213 -3.24 29.33 -14.79
C ARG A 213 -3.78 30.33 -15.81
N ILE A 214 -4.79 29.95 -16.61
CA ILE A 214 -5.43 30.85 -17.58
C ILE A 214 -6.24 31.93 -16.85
N THR A 215 -6.93 31.58 -15.78
CA THR A 215 -7.69 32.53 -14.95
C THR A 215 -6.76 33.50 -14.22
N PHE A 216 -5.63 33.02 -13.69
CA PHE A 216 -4.61 33.86 -13.05
C PHE A 216 -3.95 34.85 -14.03
N ARG A 217 -3.66 34.42 -15.27
CA ARG A 217 -3.13 35.32 -16.32
C ARG A 217 -4.13 36.37 -16.81
N ARG A 218 -5.44 36.07 -16.80
CA ARG A 218 -6.49 37.05 -17.12
C ARG A 218 -6.72 38.07 -16.00
N GLY A 219 -6.46 37.70 -14.74
CA GLY A 219 -6.60 38.61 -13.59
C GLY A 219 -5.45 39.61 -13.41
N ILE A 220 -4.30 39.42 -14.08
CA ILE A 220 -3.12 40.31 -13.97
C ILE A 220 -3.09 41.38 -15.09
N ASN A 221 -4.03 41.33 -16.04
CA ASN A 221 -4.03 42.22 -17.22
C ASN A 221 -5.21 43.22 -17.23
N VAL A 222 -5.68 43.61 -16.05
CA VAL A 222 -6.58 44.75 -15.86
C VAL A 222 -6.00 45.61 -14.75
N ASP A 223 -5.11 46.52 -15.15
CA ASP A 223 -4.93 47.88 -14.62
C ASP A 223 -3.81 48.60 -15.42
#